data_AF-A0A7T7KKV1-F1
#
_entry.id   AF-A0A7T7KKV1-F1
#
_cell.length_a   1.000
_cell.length_b   1.000
_cell.length_c   1.000
_cell.angle_alpha   90.00
_cell.angle_beta   90.00
_cell.angle_gamma   90.00
#
_symmetry.space_group_name_H-M   'P 1'
#
loop_
_entity.id
_entity.type
_entity.pdbx_description
1 polymer ?
#
loop_
_entity_poly.entity_id
_entity_poly.type
_entity_poly.pdbx_seq_one_letter_code
_entity_poly.pdbx_strand_id
1 'polypeptide(L)'
;MDNLFAGFGERADLARFLVLEGHLDDTYYQYTSLFHSGRLSPNDNKFLIHIRGFRNPEPNFQIDNPREVIAAMRDEDFSRNYVLNIKIVDGLLADPSSYAKQISRLQNYIASDFEGCEQFLSAYYTHGVAVAKLIAGLSRTWPDFIVTALASSANLTHIARIIGHSTNVELKSLASKHPALAAFVAQNLAAILEQGGDIPPERLTMLEMETVDLFAVEAYPGIVRALFDGGYYEISINNINFILRTFLQIEDEGGPAEQNYTLILESGSEPLLKKIDGQFDEYLENVLLQLPENRRESVEAMRRVVTREDLELEPLVSFLEQQSTSLPSLDDVPDKLHVTLFEIGKIDPTWENCLAFQRGESYNADALTDFLNGDATIAALRGHPMPDEPEARSIREFVFENDTLSDDAYDAYVQSLQYKSEVFPKSVGAGKMKTLVNRELVVFSAETLSRLADSPALGVAFVKNNIDEFLEVQDECDLDDDFMQKLLEADIGDGNRLRILATMDIGIFTSLRARAALVGEILVRTGTKIDNLDADAVRAVILGSRPAATQISLLNRFHMMFDVEQVQDILQSMPSPLPEIKPGWGAPRLANTQVNVDFVTWLKSRKIISSWSKVKGVFGDGIRIYLFRK
;
A
#
# COMPACT_ATOMS: atom_id res chain seq x y z
N MET A 1 -7.90 -93.00 39.65
CA MET A 1 -7.49 -92.95 38.23
C MET A 1 -7.10 -94.31 37.66
N ASP A 2 -6.59 -95.25 38.47
CA ASP A 2 -6.07 -96.54 37.94
C ASP A 2 -7.12 -97.46 37.27
N ASN A 3 -8.40 -97.38 37.66
CA ASN A 3 -9.46 -98.18 37.03
C ASN A 3 -9.93 -97.68 35.66
N LEU A 4 -9.55 -96.46 35.24
CA LEU A 4 -10.06 -95.85 34.00
C LEU A 4 -9.45 -96.46 32.74
N PHE A 5 -8.22 -97.00 32.84
CA PHE A 5 -7.46 -97.55 31.72
C PHE A 5 -7.38 -99.09 31.73
N ALA A 6 -8.01 -99.75 32.70
CA ALA A 6 -7.96 -101.21 32.85
C ALA A 6 -8.50 -101.98 31.63
N GLY A 7 -9.43 -101.37 30.87
CA GLY A 7 -9.99 -101.94 29.64
C GLY A 7 -9.00 -102.03 28.46
N PHE A 8 -7.82 -101.39 28.54
CA PHE A 8 -6.80 -101.41 27.49
C PHE A 8 -5.76 -102.53 27.66
N GLY A 9 -5.84 -103.35 28.71
CA GLY A 9 -4.94 -104.49 28.93
C GLY A 9 -3.45 -104.08 28.94
N GLU A 10 -2.61 -104.80 28.20
CA GLU A 10 -1.16 -104.51 28.07
C GLU A 10 -0.84 -103.14 27.44
N ARG A 11 -1.84 -102.45 26.86
CA ARG A 11 -1.69 -101.10 26.28
C ARG A 11 -2.17 -100.00 27.22
N ALA A 12 -2.51 -100.32 28.46
CA ALA A 12 -3.00 -99.35 29.44
C ALA A 12 -2.00 -98.21 29.68
N ASP A 13 -0.70 -98.49 29.77
CA ASP A 13 0.32 -97.48 29.98
C ASP A 13 0.45 -96.52 28.79
N LEU A 14 0.34 -97.03 27.56
CA LEU A 14 0.34 -96.20 26.35
C LEU A 14 -0.93 -95.35 26.25
N ALA A 15 -2.10 -95.92 26.50
CA ALA A 15 -3.36 -95.16 26.50
C ALA A 15 -3.35 -94.06 27.59
N ARG A 16 -2.78 -94.39 28.75
CA ARG A 16 -2.59 -93.45 29.87
C ARG A 16 -1.63 -92.33 29.50
N PHE A 17 -0.49 -92.64 28.88
CA PHE A 17 0.46 -91.64 28.36
C PHE A 17 -0.20 -90.74 27.32
N LEU A 18 -0.85 -91.32 26.31
CA LEU A 18 -1.46 -90.55 25.23
C LEU A 18 -2.55 -89.61 25.72
N VAL A 19 -3.37 -90.01 26.70
CA VAL A 19 -4.44 -89.15 27.26
C VAL A 19 -3.89 -88.13 28.26
N LEU A 20 -2.98 -88.52 29.17
CA LEU A 20 -2.48 -87.61 30.21
C LEU A 20 -1.51 -86.56 29.65
N GLU A 21 -0.70 -86.91 28.65
CA GLU A 21 0.19 -85.97 27.96
C GLU A 21 -0.53 -85.18 26.84
N GLY A 22 -1.84 -85.39 26.67
CA GLY A 22 -2.67 -84.63 25.73
C GLY A 22 -2.47 -84.97 24.25
N HIS A 23 -1.89 -86.14 23.93
CA HIS A 23 -1.78 -86.64 22.56
C HIS A 23 -3.09 -87.22 22.00
N LEU A 24 -4.02 -87.63 22.87
CA LEU A 24 -5.37 -88.05 22.55
C LEU A 24 -6.35 -87.33 23.48
N ASP A 25 -7.36 -86.70 22.90
CA ASP A 25 -8.45 -86.08 23.63
C ASP A 25 -9.82 -86.54 23.10
N ASP A 26 -10.89 -85.95 23.62
CA ASP A 26 -12.27 -86.24 23.23
C ASP A 26 -12.59 -85.88 21.77
N THR A 27 -11.67 -85.27 21.02
CA THR A 27 -11.82 -84.97 19.59
C THR A 27 -11.20 -86.02 18.66
N TYR A 28 -10.57 -87.08 19.19
CA TYR A 28 -9.96 -88.14 18.36
C TYR A 28 -10.93 -88.79 17.35
N TYR A 29 -12.22 -88.87 17.67
CA TYR A 29 -13.23 -89.41 16.75
C TYR A 29 -13.34 -88.62 15.44
N GLN A 30 -12.96 -87.34 15.44
CA GLN A 30 -12.98 -86.48 14.25
C GLN A 30 -11.95 -86.92 13.20
N TYR A 31 -10.92 -87.68 13.60
CA TYR A 31 -9.85 -88.17 12.72
C TYR A 31 -10.05 -89.60 12.24
N THR A 32 -11.00 -90.34 12.82
CA THR A 32 -11.16 -91.79 12.60
C THR A 32 -12.49 -92.18 11.98
N SER A 33 -13.48 -91.29 11.97
CA SER A 33 -14.82 -91.59 11.49
C SER A 33 -15.07 -91.12 10.06
N LEU A 34 -15.77 -91.94 9.25
CA LEU A 34 -16.47 -91.50 8.05
C LEU A 34 -17.42 -90.38 8.49
N PHE A 35 -17.27 -89.18 7.94
CA PHE A 35 -18.16 -88.08 8.27
C PHE A 35 -19.62 -88.45 7.96
N HIS A 36 -20.47 -88.52 8.99
CA HIS A 36 -21.91 -88.74 8.81
C HIS A 36 -22.58 -87.37 8.72
N SER A 37 -23.14 -87.04 7.55
CA SER A 37 -23.80 -85.75 7.31
C SER A 37 -24.91 -85.51 8.32
N GLY A 38 -24.76 -84.47 9.15
CA GLY A 38 -25.71 -84.06 10.18
C GLY A 38 -25.90 -82.54 10.13
N ARG A 39 -25.69 -81.86 11.26
CA ARG A 39 -25.72 -80.38 11.33
C ARG A 39 -24.48 -79.70 10.75
N LEU A 40 -23.35 -80.40 10.72
CA LEU A 40 -22.14 -79.97 10.03
C LEU A 40 -22.21 -80.43 8.57
N SER A 41 -21.66 -79.64 7.65
CA SER A 41 -21.38 -80.01 6.26
C SER A 41 -19.96 -80.60 6.11
N PRO A 42 -19.62 -81.20 4.95
CA PRO A 42 -18.25 -81.60 4.66
C PRO A 42 -17.24 -80.47 4.75
N ASN A 43 -17.61 -79.24 4.37
CA ASN A 43 -16.71 -78.08 4.44
C ASN A 43 -16.51 -77.60 5.88
N ASP A 44 -17.59 -77.59 6.68
CA ASP A 44 -17.54 -77.27 8.11
C ASP A 44 -16.62 -78.24 8.86
N ASN A 45 -16.75 -79.54 8.58
CA ASN A 45 -15.91 -80.57 9.18
C ASN A 45 -14.44 -80.46 8.73
N LYS A 46 -14.20 -80.12 7.45
CA LYS A 46 -12.83 -79.84 6.96
C LYS A 46 -12.21 -78.66 7.71
N PHE A 47 -12.96 -77.58 7.95
CA PHE A 47 -12.47 -76.44 8.73
C PHE A 47 -12.05 -76.87 10.14
N LEU A 48 -12.92 -77.61 10.84
CA LEU A 48 -12.64 -78.11 12.20
C LEU A 48 -11.41 -79.02 12.25
N ILE A 49 -11.29 -79.98 11.32
CA ILE A 49 -10.10 -80.84 11.21
C ILE A 49 -8.85 -80.00 10.94
N HIS A 50 -8.96 -78.98 10.09
CA HIS A 50 -7.84 -78.10 9.72
C HIS A 50 -7.26 -77.37 10.94
N ILE A 51 -8.14 -76.74 11.75
CA ILE A 51 -7.72 -76.01 12.95
C ILE A 51 -7.23 -76.95 14.06
N ARG A 52 -7.78 -78.16 14.17
CA ARG A 52 -7.33 -79.19 15.12
C ARG A 52 -5.95 -79.74 14.75
N GLY A 53 -5.61 -79.75 13.45
CA GLY A 53 -4.26 -80.01 12.96
C GLY A 53 -3.30 -78.83 13.10
N PHE A 54 -3.66 -77.78 13.86
CA PHE A 54 -2.91 -76.54 14.05
C PHE A 54 -2.60 -75.77 12.76
N ARG A 55 -3.40 -75.97 11.71
CA ARG A 55 -3.23 -75.25 10.44
C ARG A 55 -4.15 -74.05 10.37
N ASN A 56 -3.62 -72.90 9.98
CA ASN A 56 -4.40 -71.68 9.83
C ASN A 56 -5.23 -71.71 8.53
N PRO A 57 -6.57 -71.67 8.60
CA PRO A 57 -7.40 -71.54 7.41
C PRO A 57 -7.25 -70.17 6.76
N GLU A 58 -7.43 -70.08 5.45
CA GLU A 58 -7.53 -68.79 4.77
C GLU A 58 -8.82 -68.04 5.19
N PRO A 59 -8.85 -66.69 5.15
CA PRO A 59 -10.02 -65.90 5.54
C PRO A 59 -11.33 -66.27 4.83
N ASN A 60 -11.23 -66.71 3.58
CA ASN A 60 -12.33 -67.11 2.70
C ASN A 60 -12.62 -68.61 2.72
N PHE A 61 -12.02 -69.39 3.63
CA PHE A 61 -12.28 -70.82 3.75
C PHE A 61 -13.79 -71.08 3.83
N GLN A 62 -14.29 -71.97 3.00
CA GLN A 62 -15.73 -72.22 2.89
C GLN A 62 -16.29 -72.83 4.17
N ILE A 63 -17.30 -72.18 4.73
CA ILE A 63 -18.09 -72.64 5.87
C ILE A 63 -19.55 -72.50 5.50
N ASP A 64 -20.28 -73.62 5.52
CA ASP A 64 -21.67 -73.70 5.11
C ASP A 64 -22.60 -73.44 6.31
N ASN A 65 -22.22 -73.89 7.53
CA ASN A 65 -22.99 -73.70 8.77
C ASN A 65 -22.16 -73.04 9.89
N PRO A 66 -21.96 -71.70 9.87
CA PRO A 66 -21.06 -71.03 10.81
C PRO A 66 -21.44 -71.20 12.29
N ARG A 67 -22.74 -71.27 12.62
CA ARG A 67 -23.20 -71.46 14.00
C ARG A 67 -22.77 -72.81 14.59
N GLU A 68 -22.85 -73.86 13.79
CA GLU A 68 -22.46 -75.21 14.21
C GLU A 68 -20.93 -75.33 14.32
N VAL A 69 -20.19 -74.65 13.44
CA VAL A 69 -18.72 -74.55 13.56
C VAL A 69 -18.32 -73.78 14.82
N ILE A 70 -18.91 -72.61 15.08
CA ILE A 70 -18.65 -71.81 16.30
C ILE A 70 -18.93 -72.64 17.56
N ALA A 71 -20.01 -73.42 17.57
CA ALA A 71 -20.35 -74.28 18.71
C ALA A 71 -19.37 -75.45 18.91
N ALA A 72 -18.69 -75.90 17.85
CA ALA A 72 -17.71 -76.97 17.88
C ALA A 72 -16.25 -76.48 18.07
N MET A 73 -16.01 -75.17 17.99
CA MET A 73 -14.73 -74.56 18.31
C MET A 73 -14.50 -74.55 19.83
N ARG A 74 -13.25 -74.76 20.24
CA ARG A 74 -12.82 -74.61 21.63
C ARG A 74 -12.74 -73.13 21.95
N ASP A 75 -12.90 -72.79 23.22
CA ASP A 75 -12.77 -71.42 23.69
C ASP A 75 -11.43 -70.80 23.24
N GLU A 76 -10.32 -71.54 23.31
CA GLU A 76 -8.97 -71.09 22.92
C GLU A 76 -8.84 -70.81 21.42
N ASP A 77 -9.67 -71.42 20.57
CA ASP A 77 -9.63 -71.21 19.11
C ASP A 77 -9.98 -69.76 18.76
N PHE A 78 -10.80 -69.08 19.58
CA PHE A 78 -11.18 -67.67 19.39
C PHE A 78 -10.07 -66.67 19.72
N SER A 79 -8.96 -67.13 20.32
CA SER A 79 -7.78 -66.32 20.64
C SER A 79 -6.59 -66.65 19.72
N ARG A 80 -6.85 -67.29 18.58
CA ARG A 80 -5.87 -67.67 17.56
C ARG A 80 -6.37 -67.24 16.19
N ASN A 81 -5.49 -67.24 15.19
CA ASN A 81 -5.82 -66.97 13.79
C ASN A 81 -6.96 -67.83 13.21
N TYR A 82 -7.30 -68.96 13.82
CA TYR A 82 -8.44 -69.80 13.44
C TYR A 82 -9.77 -69.04 13.43
N VAL A 83 -9.93 -68.01 14.27
CA VAL A 83 -11.14 -67.18 14.29
C VAL A 83 -11.28 -66.26 13.08
N LEU A 84 -10.17 -65.97 12.38
CA LEU A 84 -10.09 -65.02 11.27
C LEU A 84 -10.66 -65.61 9.96
N ASN A 85 -11.88 -66.14 10.02
CA ASN A 85 -12.66 -66.53 8.86
C ASN A 85 -13.88 -65.62 8.74
N ILE A 86 -14.17 -65.16 7.53
CA ILE A 86 -15.23 -64.18 7.26
C ILE A 86 -16.59 -64.68 7.78
N LYS A 87 -16.94 -65.95 7.52
CA LYS A 87 -18.22 -66.52 7.93
C LYS A 87 -18.32 -66.73 9.45
N ILE A 88 -17.21 -67.04 10.11
CA ILE A 88 -17.15 -67.11 11.57
C ILE A 88 -17.37 -65.72 12.16
N VAL A 89 -16.62 -64.71 11.72
CA VAL A 89 -16.71 -63.35 12.25
C VAL A 89 -18.09 -62.74 12.00
N ASP A 90 -18.66 -62.90 10.80
CA ASP A 90 -20.05 -62.50 10.52
C ASP A 90 -21.03 -63.22 11.44
N GLY A 91 -20.84 -64.53 11.67
CA GLY A 91 -21.67 -65.32 12.57
C GLY A 91 -21.63 -64.85 14.02
N LEU A 92 -20.43 -64.50 14.53
CA LEU A 92 -20.25 -63.95 15.87
C LEU A 92 -20.92 -62.58 15.99
N LEU A 93 -20.69 -61.68 15.05
CA LEU A 93 -21.21 -60.30 15.08
C LEU A 93 -22.71 -60.22 14.75
N ALA A 94 -23.30 -61.26 14.17
CA ALA A 94 -24.75 -61.37 13.97
C ALA A 94 -25.53 -61.47 15.29
N ASP A 95 -24.96 -62.12 16.32
CA ASP A 95 -25.56 -62.27 17.65
C ASP A 95 -24.56 -61.94 18.78
N PRO A 96 -24.28 -60.63 19.02
CA PRO A 96 -23.29 -60.23 20.01
C PRO A 96 -23.63 -60.62 21.45
N SER A 97 -24.92 -60.78 21.77
CA SER A 97 -25.40 -61.21 23.09
C SER A 97 -24.95 -62.62 23.43
N SER A 98 -25.13 -63.55 22.48
CA SER A 98 -24.80 -64.96 22.69
C SER A 98 -23.29 -65.23 22.62
N TYR A 99 -22.55 -64.38 21.91
CA TYR A 99 -21.13 -64.60 21.62
C TYR A 99 -20.17 -63.55 22.22
N ALA A 100 -20.57 -62.85 23.29
CA ALA A 100 -19.80 -61.75 23.87
C ALA A 100 -18.35 -62.13 24.24
N LYS A 101 -18.14 -63.33 24.81
CA LYS A 101 -16.81 -63.83 25.18
C LYS A 101 -15.94 -64.09 23.95
N GLN A 102 -16.50 -64.70 22.92
CA GLN A 102 -15.83 -65.04 21.67
C GLN A 102 -15.46 -63.78 20.89
N ILE A 103 -16.37 -62.79 20.83
CA ILE A 103 -16.12 -61.48 20.21
C ILE A 103 -14.98 -60.75 20.93
N SER A 104 -14.98 -60.75 22.27
CA SER A 104 -13.89 -60.13 23.03
C SER A 104 -12.55 -60.81 22.75
N ARG A 105 -12.51 -62.15 22.61
CA ARG A 105 -11.29 -62.88 22.24
C ARG A 105 -10.81 -62.56 20.83
N LEU A 106 -11.72 -62.51 19.86
CA LEU A 106 -11.43 -62.07 18.48
C LEU A 106 -10.82 -60.65 18.47
N GLN A 107 -11.45 -59.70 19.15
CA GLN A 107 -11.00 -58.31 19.18
C GLN A 107 -9.64 -58.17 19.85
N ASN A 108 -9.42 -58.87 20.97
CA ASN A 108 -8.12 -58.88 21.64
C ASN A 108 -7.03 -59.50 20.77
N TYR A 109 -7.36 -60.54 20.00
CA TYR A 109 -6.42 -61.16 19.07
C TYR A 109 -6.01 -60.19 17.97
N ILE A 110 -6.98 -59.54 17.31
CA ILE A 110 -6.72 -58.50 16.31
C ILE A 110 -5.88 -57.36 16.88
N ALA A 111 -6.19 -56.89 18.10
CA ALA A 111 -5.43 -55.82 18.75
C ALA A 111 -3.99 -56.23 19.08
N SER A 112 -3.74 -57.51 19.37
CA SER A 112 -2.40 -58.01 19.73
C SER A 112 -1.47 -58.26 18.54
N ASP A 113 -2.04 -58.51 17.36
CA ASP A 113 -1.29 -58.87 16.14
C ASP A 113 -1.98 -58.27 14.91
N PHE A 114 -2.11 -56.94 14.91
CA PHE A 114 -2.86 -56.21 13.87
C PHE A 114 -2.25 -56.42 12.47
N GLU A 115 -0.92 -56.35 12.36
CA GLU A 115 -0.20 -56.56 11.10
C GLU A 115 -0.36 -58.00 10.59
N GLY A 116 -0.32 -59.00 11.48
CA GLY A 116 -0.60 -60.39 11.12
C GLY A 116 -2.05 -60.62 10.66
N CYS A 117 -2.98 -59.72 11.00
CA CYS A 117 -4.38 -59.79 10.61
C CYS A 117 -4.70 -59.11 9.26
N GLU A 118 -3.74 -58.47 8.58
CA GLU A 118 -3.99 -57.65 7.39
C GLU A 118 -4.67 -58.43 6.25
N GLN A 119 -4.22 -59.66 5.98
CA GLN A 119 -4.84 -60.52 4.97
C GLN A 119 -6.33 -60.77 5.27
N PHE A 120 -6.67 -60.96 6.55
CA PHE A 120 -8.04 -61.12 6.99
C PHE A 120 -8.83 -59.82 6.88
N LEU A 121 -8.30 -58.70 7.40
CA LEU A 121 -8.97 -57.41 7.39
C LEU A 121 -9.30 -56.96 5.96
N SER A 122 -8.35 -57.08 5.03
CA SER A 122 -8.55 -56.82 3.61
C SER A 122 -9.68 -57.67 3.02
N ALA A 123 -9.67 -58.98 3.28
CA ALA A 123 -10.69 -59.89 2.78
C ALA A 123 -12.08 -59.62 3.40
N TYR A 124 -12.11 -59.28 4.70
CA TYR A 124 -13.32 -59.01 5.46
C TYR A 124 -13.94 -57.66 5.09
N TYR A 125 -13.15 -56.62 4.84
CA TYR A 125 -13.66 -55.34 4.32
C TYR A 125 -14.32 -55.48 2.94
N THR A 126 -13.87 -56.43 2.13
CA THR A 126 -14.40 -56.63 0.78
C THR A 126 -15.66 -57.52 0.78
N HIS A 127 -15.69 -58.58 1.61
CA HIS A 127 -16.73 -59.62 1.51
C HIS A 127 -17.54 -59.85 2.79
N GLY A 128 -17.14 -59.24 3.91
CA GLY A 128 -17.84 -59.36 5.18
C GLY A 128 -19.15 -58.58 5.18
N VAL A 129 -20.15 -59.09 5.91
CA VAL A 129 -21.47 -58.46 6.02
C VAL A 129 -21.53 -57.53 7.23
N ALA A 130 -20.77 -57.81 8.28
CA ALA A 130 -20.79 -57.08 9.54
C ALA A 130 -19.56 -56.16 9.75
N VAL A 131 -19.05 -55.52 8.69
CA VAL A 131 -17.87 -54.62 8.77
C VAL A 131 -18.07 -53.50 9.78
N ALA A 132 -19.24 -52.84 9.77
CA ALA A 132 -19.55 -51.77 10.72
C ALA A 132 -19.53 -52.22 12.17
N LYS A 133 -20.02 -53.43 12.46
CA LYS A 133 -20.00 -53.98 13.82
C LYS A 133 -18.58 -54.34 14.26
N LEU A 134 -17.73 -54.82 13.34
CA LEU A 134 -16.34 -55.10 13.65
C LEU A 134 -15.60 -53.81 14.00
N ILE A 135 -15.72 -52.78 13.16
CA ILE A 135 -15.07 -51.48 13.36
C ILE A 135 -15.55 -50.82 14.66
N ALA A 136 -16.87 -50.71 14.87
CA ALA A 136 -17.42 -50.17 16.11
C ALA A 136 -16.95 -50.96 17.34
N GLY A 137 -16.86 -52.28 17.22
CA GLY A 137 -16.31 -53.15 18.25
C GLY A 137 -14.86 -52.81 18.59
N LEU A 138 -13.97 -52.79 17.59
CA LEU A 138 -12.55 -52.48 17.74
C LEU A 138 -12.34 -51.06 18.30
N SER A 139 -13.03 -50.06 17.75
CA SER A 139 -12.96 -48.68 18.25
C SER A 139 -13.40 -48.53 19.71
N ARG A 140 -14.33 -49.37 20.17
CA ARG A 140 -14.80 -49.33 21.56
C ARG A 140 -13.86 -50.05 22.53
N THR A 141 -13.29 -51.18 22.13
CA THR A 141 -12.50 -52.03 23.03
C THR A 141 -11.01 -51.78 22.99
N TRP A 142 -10.50 -51.20 21.89
CA TRP A 142 -9.07 -50.98 21.67
C TRP A 142 -8.78 -49.49 21.45
N PRO A 143 -8.29 -48.77 22.49
CA PRO A 143 -8.01 -47.34 22.41
C PRO A 143 -7.00 -46.96 21.32
N ASP A 144 -5.99 -47.80 21.07
CA ASP A 144 -4.93 -47.53 20.10
C ASP A 144 -5.28 -47.95 18.66
N PHE A 145 -6.52 -48.39 18.42
CA PHE A 145 -6.95 -48.88 17.11
C PHE A 145 -6.73 -47.83 16.01
N ILE A 146 -7.12 -46.58 16.24
CA ILE A 146 -6.98 -45.51 15.24
C ILE A 146 -5.51 -45.22 14.96
N VAL A 147 -4.69 -45.11 16.01
CA VAL A 147 -3.24 -44.85 15.88
C VAL A 147 -2.57 -45.99 15.11
N THR A 148 -2.94 -47.23 15.40
CA THR A 148 -2.39 -48.42 14.73
C THR A 148 -2.84 -48.49 13.27
N ALA A 149 -4.11 -48.17 13.00
CA ALA A 149 -4.64 -48.11 11.63
C ALA A 149 -3.95 -47.02 10.79
N LEU A 150 -3.65 -45.86 11.37
CA LEU A 150 -2.90 -44.78 10.71
C LEU A 150 -1.45 -45.20 10.39
N ALA A 151 -0.82 -45.97 11.29
CA ALA A 151 0.55 -46.44 11.13
C ALA A 151 0.68 -47.67 10.20
N SER A 152 -0.42 -48.36 9.89
CA SER A 152 -0.41 -49.54 9.02
C SER A 152 0.00 -49.20 7.58
N SER A 153 0.63 -50.16 6.91
CA SER A 153 0.87 -50.10 5.46
C SER A 153 -0.43 -50.03 4.63
N ALA A 154 -1.55 -50.49 5.19
CA ALA A 154 -2.88 -50.43 4.58
C ALA A 154 -3.75 -49.28 5.11
N ASN A 155 -3.11 -48.22 5.66
CA ASN A 155 -3.78 -47.10 6.32
C ASN A 155 -4.97 -46.51 5.52
N LEU A 156 -4.81 -46.22 4.23
CA LEU A 156 -5.86 -45.66 3.38
C LEU A 156 -7.13 -46.51 3.40
N THR A 157 -6.98 -47.85 3.33
CA THR A 157 -8.11 -48.78 3.36
C THR A 157 -8.77 -48.80 4.74
N HIS A 158 -7.99 -48.88 5.83
CA HIS A 158 -8.55 -48.86 7.17
C HIS A 158 -9.31 -47.57 7.45
N ILE A 159 -8.70 -46.41 7.13
CA ILE A 159 -9.31 -45.11 7.35
C ILE A 159 -10.59 -44.97 6.51
N ALA A 160 -10.57 -45.36 5.24
CA ALA A 160 -11.77 -45.35 4.41
C ALA A 160 -12.91 -46.19 5.01
N ARG A 161 -12.60 -47.36 5.57
CA ARG A 161 -13.61 -48.23 6.21
C ARG A 161 -14.07 -47.68 7.55
N ILE A 162 -13.19 -47.09 8.35
CA ILE A 162 -13.55 -46.41 9.60
C ILE A 162 -14.53 -45.27 9.28
N ILE A 163 -14.19 -44.40 8.33
CA ILE A 163 -15.06 -43.30 7.88
C ILE A 163 -16.38 -43.84 7.33
N GLY A 164 -16.34 -44.84 6.45
CA GLY A 164 -17.52 -45.38 5.78
C GLY A 164 -18.48 -46.20 6.66
N HIS A 165 -18.03 -46.71 7.81
CA HIS A 165 -18.83 -47.63 8.62
C HIS A 165 -19.07 -47.23 10.08
N SER A 166 -18.32 -46.27 10.63
CA SER A 166 -18.64 -45.71 11.95
C SER A 166 -19.94 -44.90 11.92
N THR A 167 -20.62 -44.77 13.06
CA THR A 167 -21.75 -43.84 13.19
C THR A 167 -21.26 -42.39 13.25
N ASN A 168 -22.12 -41.42 12.95
CA ASN A 168 -21.74 -40.00 13.01
C ASN A 168 -21.27 -39.57 14.43
N VAL A 169 -21.89 -40.13 15.47
CA VAL A 169 -21.50 -39.88 16.87
C VAL A 169 -20.12 -40.45 17.17
N GLU A 170 -19.82 -41.66 16.67
CA GLU A 170 -18.50 -42.26 16.83
C GLU A 170 -17.45 -41.48 16.03
N LEU A 171 -17.70 -41.14 14.77
CA LEU A 171 -16.76 -40.37 13.95
C LEU A 171 -16.39 -39.04 14.60
N LYS A 172 -17.39 -38.31 15.09
CA LYS A 172 -17.15 -37.06 15.82
C LYS A 172 -16.30 -37.30 17.06
N SER A 173 -16.59 -38.35 17.83
CA SER A 173 -15.76 -38.70 18.99
C SER A 173 -14.34 -39.11 18.62
N LEU A 174 -14.14 -39.79 17.49
CA LEU A 174 -12.82 -40.22 17.02
C LEU A 174 -11.98 -39.02 16.57
N ALA A 175 -12.58 -38.10 15.82
CA ALA A 175 -11.93 -36.87 15.38
C ALA A 175 -11.42 -36.04 16.59
N SER A 176 -12.27 -35.84 17.61
CA SER A 176 -11.86 -35.10 18.81
C SER A 176 -10.77 -35.79 19.64
N LYS A 177 -10.73 -37.14 19.65
CA LYS A 177 -9.74 -37.91 20.42
C LYS A 177 -8.41 -38.09 19.69
N HIS A 178 -8.44 -38.05 18.36
CA HIS A 178 -7.28 -38.34 17.51
C HIS A 178 -7.15 -37.26 16.43
N PRO A 179 -6.60 -36.06 16.76
CA PRO A 179 -6.40 -34.99 15.77
C PRO A 179 -5.60 -35.42 14.54
N ALA A 180 -4.69 -36.39 14.70
CA ALA A 180 -3.94 -36.99 13.60
C ALA A 180 -4.82 -37.67 12.54
N LEU A 181 -6.03 -38.13 12.90
CA LEU A 181 -6.99 -38.68 11.95
C LEU A 181 -7.47 -37.60 10.97
N ALA A 182 -7.89 -36.44 11.48
CA ALA A 182 -8.35 -35.33 10.64
C ALA A 182 -7.24 -34.85 9.70
N ALA A 183 -6.02 -34.67 10.22
CA ALA A 183 -4.85 -34.29 9.42
C ALA A 183 -4.51 -35.33 8.34
N PHE A 184 -4.54 -36.62 8.68
CA PHE A 184 -4.28 -37.69 7.72
C PHE A 184 -5.34 -37.70 6.60
N VAL A 185 -6.61 -37.54 6.96
CA VAL A 185 -7.71 -37.51 5.97
C VAL A 185 -7.60 -36.28 5.08
N ALA A 186 -7.32 -35.10 5.64
CA ALA A 186 -7.12 -33.87 4.88
C ALA A 186 -6.03 -34.02 3.80
N GLN A 187 -4.91 -34.64 4.14
CA GLN A 187 -3.77 -34.83 3.23
C GLN A 187 -3.98 -35.93 2.18
N ASN A 188 -4.81 -36.94 2.49
CA ASN A 188 -4.95 -38.15 1.66
C ASN A 188 -6.38 -38.34 1.14
N LEU A 189 -7.21 -37.30 1.14
CA LEU A 189 -8.65 -37.42 0.92
C LEU A 189 -8.97 -38.13 -0.41
N ALA A 190 -8.36 -37.70 -1.52
CA ALA A 190 -8.56 -38.32 -2.83
C ALA A 190 -8.25 -39.82 -2.81
N ALA A 191 -7.09 -40.21 -2.29
CA ALA A 191 -6.70 -41.63 -2.18
C ALA A 191 -7.62 -42.43 -1.26
N ILE A 192 -8.12 -41.83 -0.17
CA ILE A 192 -9.10 -42.46 0.74
C ILE A 192 -10.44 -42.68 0.04
N LEU A 193 -10.89 -41.73 -0.78
CA LEU A 193 -12.12 -41.85 -1.56
C LEU A 193 -12.01 -42.90 -2.68
N GLU A 194 -10.81 -43.16 -3.19
CA GLU A 194 -10.56 -44.28 -4.11
C GLU A 194 -10.65 -45.66 -3.42
N GLN A 195 -10.25 -45.75 -2.14
CA GLN A 195 -10.34 -47.00 -1.35
C GLN A 195 -11.74 -47.22 -0.76
N GLY A 196 -12.36 -46.13 -0.34
CA GLY A 196 -13.71 -46.07 0.22
C GLY A 196 -14.73 -46.38 -0.87
N GLY A 197 -15.81 -47.06 -0.52
CA GLY A 197 -16.98 -47.04 -1.40
C GLY A 197 -17.60 -45.63 -1.43
N ASP A 198 -18.88 -45.56 -1.73
CA ASP A 198 -19.68 -44.33 -1.66
C ASP A 198 -19.70 -43.76 -0.21
N ILE A 199 -18.67 -42.99 0.17
CA ILE A 199 -18.56 -42.29 1.45
C ILE A 199 -19.49 -41.07 1.37
N PRO A 200 -20.55 -41.00 2.18
CA PRO A 200 -21.45 -39.86 2.15
C PRO A 200 -20.74 -38.56 2.57
N PRO A 201 -20.96 -37.43 1.88
CA PRO A 201 -20.26 -36.17 2.17
C PRO A 201 -20.44 -35.69 3.62
N GLU A 202 -21.59 -35.96 4.24
CA GLU A 202 -21.87 -35.53 5.62
C GLU A 202 -20.93 -36.20 6.63
N ARG A 203 -20.32 -37.33 6.29
CA ARG A 203 -19.35 -38.00 7.17
C ARG A 203 -18.04 -37.22 7.29
N LEU A 204 -17.59 -36.59 6.20
CA LEU A 204 -16.38 -35.79 6.20
C LEU A 204 -16.54 -34.55 7.08
N THR A 205 -17.74 -33.96 7.10
CA THR A 205 -18.05 -32.83 7.99
C THR A 205 -17.97 -33.18 9.48
N MET A 206 -18.11 -34.47 9.85
CA MET A 206 -17.98 -34.92 11.25
C MET A 206 -16.53 -35.01 11.71
N LEU A 207 -15.57 -34.99 10.78
CA LEU A 207 -14.14 -35.10 11.08
C LEU A 207 -13.50 -33.74 11.38
N GLU A 208 -14.21 -32.63 11.19
CA GLU A 208 -13.72 -31.27 11.42
C GLU A 208 -12.36 -31.03 10.72
N MET A 209 -12.18 -31.62 9.54
CA MET A 209 -10.98 -31.50 8.72
C MET A 209 -11.14 -30.39 7.69
N GLU A 210 -10.03 -29.76 7.31
CA GLU A 210 -9.98 -28.86 6.16
C GLU A 210 -9.18 -29.51 5.04
N THR A 211 -9.76 -29.60 3.84
CA THR A 211 -9.04 -30.20 2.71
C THR A 211 -7.97 -29.24 2.20
N VAL A 212 -6.77 -29.77 1.96
CA VAL A 212 -5.63 -29.00 1.45
C VAL A 212 -5.87 -28.60 -0.01
N ASP A 213 -6.46 -29.51 -0.81
CA ASP A 213 -6.63 -29.34 -2.25
C ASP A 213 -8.01 -29.84 -2.70
N LEU A 214 -8.91 -28.91 -2.99
CA LEU A 214 -10.24 -29.19 -3.54
C LEU A 214 -10.17 -29.78 -4.95
N PHE A 215 -9.16 -29.42 -5.74
CA PHE A 215 -9.00 -29.92 -7.11
C PHE A 215 -8.66 -31.41 -7.11
N ALA A 216 -7.88 -31.89 -6.12
CA ALA A 216 -7.55 -33.31 -5.99
C ALA A 216 -8.78 -34.23 -5.84
N VAL A 217 -9.92 -33.69 -5.41
CA VAL A 217 -11.18 -34.44 -5.24
C VAL A 217 -12.27 -34.04 -6.25
N GLU A 218 -11.92 -33.38 -7.36
CA GLU A 218 -12.86 -32.92 -8.39
C GLU A 218 -13.73 -34.05 -8.97
N ALA A 219 -13.22 -35.28 -9.00
CA ALA A 219 -13.92 -36.47 -9.48
C ALA A 219 -15.14 -36.86 -8.61
N TYR A 220 -15.29 -36.24 -7.43
CA TYR A 220 -16.36 -36.48 -6.46
C TYR A 220 -17.21 -35.21 -6.21
N PRO A 221 -18.08 -34.78 -7.15
CA PRO A 221 -18.77 -33.48 -7.07
C PRO A 221 -19.63 -33.28 -5.81
N GLY A 222 -20.27 -34.33 -5.31
CA GLY A 222 -21.07 -34.26 -4.08
C GLY A 222 -20.22 -33.98 -2.84
N ILE A 223 -18.99 -34.49 -2.81
CA ILE A 223 -18.02 -34.23 -1.73
C ILE A 223 -17.49 -32.81 -1.86
N VAL A 224 -17.04 -32.43 -3.06
CA VAL A 224 -16.54 -31.07 -3.35
C VAL A 224 -17.57 -30.02 -2.96
N ARG A 225 -18.85 -30.23 -3.30
CA ARG A 225 -19.96 -29.37 -2.91
C ARG A 225 -20.12 -29.27 -1.39
N ALA A 226 -20.11 -30.38 -0.67
CA ALA A 226 -20.28 -30.38 0.78
C ALA A 226 -19.10 -29.74 1.52
N LEU A 227 -17.86 -29.95 1.03
CA LEU A 227 -16.67 -29.30 1.59
C LEU A 227 -16.73 -27.78 1.38
N PHE A 228 -17.13 -27.34 0.18
CA PHE A 228 -17.32 -25.93 -0.12
C PHE A 228 -18.43 -25.29 0.72
N ASP A 229 -19.65 -25.84 0.68
CA ASP A 229 -20.80 -25.29 1.41
C ASP A 229 -20.57 -25.26 2.93
N GLY A 230 -19.75 -26.20 3.45
CA GLY A 230 -19.37 -26.29 4.86
C GLY A 230 -18.12 -25.48 5.26
N GLY A 231 -17.36 -24.92 4.33
CA GLY A 231 -16.11 -24.21 4.62
C GLY A 231 -14.95 -25.12 5.04
N TYR A 232 -14.98 -26.41 4.68
CA TYR A 232 -14.00 -27.43 5.07
C TYR A 232 -12.82 -27.54 4.10
N TYR A 233 -12.20 -26.41 3.78
CA TYR A 233 -11.05 -26.30 2.89
C TYR A 233 -10.10 -25.23 3.41
N GLU A 234 -8.80 -25.43 3.19
CA GLU A 234 -7.80 -24.44 3.57
C GLU A 234 -7.92 -23.20 2.68
N ILE A 235 -7.73 -22.01 3.26
CA ILE A 235 -7.70 -20.76 2.51
C ILE A 235 -6.36 -20.66 1.78
N SER A 236 -6.39 -21.00 0.48
CA SER A 236 -5.23 -20.97 -0.40
C SER A 236 -5.62 -20.43 -1.77
N ILE A 237 -4.66 -19.85 -2.51
CA ILE A 237 -4.88 -19.38 -3.88
C ILE A 237 -5.50 -20.48 -4.76
N ASN A 238 -5.02 -21.73 -4.63
CA ASN A 238 -5.51 -22.85 -5.43
C ASN A 238 -6.98 -23.18 -5.13
N ASN A 239 -7.35 -23.29 -3.85
CA ASN A 239 -8.72 -23.60 -3.45
C ASN A 239 -9.69 -22.47 -3.80
N ILE A 240 -9.29 -21.21 -3.56
CA ILE A 240 -10.10 -20.05 -3.94
C ILE A 240 -10.30 -20.03 -5.46
N ASN A 241 -9.24 -20.14 -6.26
CA ASN A 241 -9.35 -20.16 -7.72
C ASN A 241 -10.21 -21.33 -8.23
N PHE A 242 -10.08 -22.51 -7.62
CA PHE A 242 -10.93 -23.65 -7.94
C PHE A 242 -12.40 -23.35 -7.66
N ILE A 243 -12.72 -22.73 -6.53
CA ILE A 243 -14.08 -22.32 -6.15
C ILE A 243 -14.64 -21.27 -7.13
N LEU A 244 -13.87 -20.22 -7.41
CA LEU A 244 -14.27 -19.14 -8.31
C LEU A 244 -14.62 -19.70 -9.71
N ARG A 245 -13.82 -20.64 -10.22
CA ARG A 245 -14.06 -21.29 -11.52
C ARG A 245 -15.23 -22.27 -11.48
N THR A 246 -15.25 -23.16 -10.50
CA THR A 246 -16.17 -24.31 -10.47
C THR A 246 -17.57 -23.93 -10.02
N PHE A 247 -17.69 -23.12 -8.98
CA PHE A 247 -18.98 -22.80 -8.36
C PHE A 247 -19.54 -21.44 -8.77
N LEU A 248 -18.66 -20.47 -9.05
CA LEU A 248 -19.07 -19.09 -9.37
C LEU A 248 -18.97 -18.78 -10.88
N GLN A 249 -18.44 -19.72 -11.68
CA GLN A 249 -18.33 -19.60 -13.14
C GLN A 249 -17.58 -18.34 -13.59
N ILE A 250 -16.58 -17.92 -12.80
CA ILE A 250 -15.69 -16.81 -13.15
C ILE A 250 -14.57 -17.38 -14.02
N GLU A 251 -14.72 -17.23 -15.34
CA GLU A 251 -13.80 -17.79 -16.36
C GLU A 251 -12.63 -16.86 -16.73
N ASP A 252 -12.62 -15.62 -16.24
CA ASP A 252 -11.56 -14.65 -16.54
C ASP A 252 -10.22 -15.12 -15.96
N GLU A 253 -9.24 -15.41 -16.81
CA GLU A 253 -7.92 -15.89 -16.40
C GLU A 253 -7.12 -14.83 -15.61
N GLY A 254 -7.40 -13.54 -15.82
CA GLY A 254 -6.72 -12.43 -15.13
C GLY A 254 -7.50 -11.85 -13.96
N GLY A 255 -8.83 -11.84 -14.05
CA GLY A 255 -9.72 -11.20 -13.06
C GLY A 255 -9.43 -11.60 -11.60
N PRO A 256 -9.47 -12.90 -11.23
CA PRO A 256 -9.17 -13.37 -9.88
C PRO A 256 -7.77 -13.05 -9.38
N ALA A 257 -6.80 -12.86 -10.27
CA ALA A 257 -5.43 -12.50 -9.88
C ALA A 257 -5.28 -10.99 -9.65
N GLU A 258 -6.06 -10.16 -10.34
CA GLU A 258 -5.95 -8.70 -10.28
C GLU A 258 -6.86 -8.03 -9.22
N GLN A 259 -7.99 -8.65 -8.90
CA GLN A 259 -9.06 -8.08 -8.06
C GLN A 259 -9.82 -9.20 -7.31
N ASN A 260 -9.08 -10.02 -6.56
CA ASN A 260 -9.58 -11.27 -5.98
C ASN A 260 -10.76 -11.04 -5.02
N TYR A 261 -10.61 -10.13 -4.06
CA TYR A 261 -11.62 -9.89 -3.04
C TYR A 261 -12.86 -9.21 -3.62
N THR A 262 -12.68 -8.29 -4.56
CA THR A 262 -13.78 -7.64 -5.28
C THR A 262 -14.67 -8.69 -5.96
N LEU A 263 -14.09 -9.64 -6.68
CA LEU A 263 -14.85 -10.72 -7.32
C LEU A 263 -15.57 -11.62 -6.31
N ILE A 264 -14.94 -11.89 -5.16
CA ILE A 264 -15.57 -12.64 -4.07
C ILE A 264 -16.77 -11.89 -3.50
N LEU A 265 -16.65 -10.59 -3.27
CA LEU A 265 -17.74 -9.74 -2.80
C LEU A 265 -18.89 -9.68 -3.82
N GLU A 266 -18.58 -9.48 -5.10
CA GLU A 266 -19.55 -9.42 -6.18
C GLU A 266 -20.27 -10.74 -6.43
N SER A 267 -19.61 -11.87 -6.16
CA SER A 267 -20.20 -13.20 -6.33
C SER A 267 -21.43 -13.44 -5.43
N GLY A 268 -21.52 -12.72 -4.30
CA GLY A 268 -22.58 -12.92 -3.31
C GLY A 268 -22.61 -14.32 -2.68
N SER A 269 -21.52 -15.09 -2.78
CA SER A 269 -21.47 -16.46 -2.30
C SER A 269 -21.38 -16.52 -0.77
N GLU A 270 -22.53 -16.73 -0.11
CA GLU A 270 -22.61 -16.80 1.36
C GLU A 270 -21.64 -17.81 1.99
N PRO A 271 -21.45 -19.05 1.47
CA PRO A 271 -20.51 -20.00 2.06
C PRO A 271 -19.05 -19.51 2.00
N LEU A 272 -18.65 -18.95 0.85
CA LEU A 272 -17.30 -18.43 0.64
C LEU A 272 -17.04 -17.20 1.51
N LEU A 273 -17.96 -16.24 1.49
CA LEU A 273 -17.87 -15.02 2.29
C LEU A 273 -17.80 -15.34 3.78
N LYS A 274 -18.60 -16.29 4.26
CA LYS A 274 -18.56 -16.71 5.67
C LYS A 274 -17.22 -17.31 6.07
N LYS A 275 -16.59 -18.13 5.21
CA LYS A 275 -15.26 -18.70 5.46
C LYS A 275 -14.19 -17.61 5.50
N ILE A 276 -14.20 -16.71 4.53
CA ILE A 276 -13.23 -15.61 4.42
C ILE A 276 -13.40 -14.61 5.57
N ASP A 277 -14.62 -14.16 5.87
CA ASP A 277 -14.86 -13.19 6.94
C ASP A 277 -14.47 -13.74 8.32
N GLY A 278 -14.58 -15.05 8.52
CA GLY A 278 -14.24 -15.74 9.78
C GLY A 278 -12.74 -16.02 9.97
N GLN A 279 -11.93 -15.98 8.90
CA GLN A 279 -10.49 -16.23 8.88
C GLN A 279 -9.80 -15.24 7.92
N PHE A 280 -10.12 -13.96 8.09
CA PHE A 280 -9.74 -12.94 7.12
C PHE A 280 -8.24 -12.63 7.15
N ASP A 281 -7.62 -12.77 8.32
CA ASP A 281 -6.17 -12.72 8.52
C ASP A 281 -5.45 -13.76 7.64
N GLU A 282 -5.89 -15.02 7.69
CA GLU A 282 -5.35 -16.08 6.84
C GLU A 282 -5.59 -15.80 5.35
N TYR A 283 -6.77 -15.28 5.00
CA TYR A 283 -7.07 -14.91 3.62
C TYR A 283 -6.19 -13.76 3.10
N LEU A 284 -5.99 -12.72 3.92
CA LEU A 284 -5.13 -11.60 3.59
C LEU A 284 -3.68 -12.07 3.35
N GLU A 285 -3.14 -12.87 4.28
CA GLU A 285 -1.75 -13.32 4.24
C GLU A 285 -1.47 -14.39 3.19
N ASN A 286 -2.36 -15.38 3.04
CA ASN A 286 -2.14 -16.54 2.18
C ASN A 286 -2.67 -16.36 0.75
N VAL A 287 -3.56 -15.38 0.52
CA VAL A 287 -4.17 -15.13 -0.79
C VAL A 287 -3.87 -13.71 -1.27
N LEU A 288 -4.42 -12.67 -0.63
CA LEU A 288 -4.35 -11.31 -1.19
C LEU A 288 -2.91 -10.80 -1.33
N LEU A 289 -2.09 -10.95 -0.29
CA LEU A 289 -0.70 -10.50 -0.33
C LEU A 289 0.21 -11.39 -1.17
N GLN A 290 -0.16 -12.66 -1.40
CA GLN A 290 0.58 -13.61 -2.22
C GLN A 290 0.27 -13.48 -3.72
N LEU A 291 -0.77 -12.73 -4.09
CA LEU A 291 -1.12 -12.46 -5.49
C LEU A 291 -0.42 -11.17 -5.97
N PRO A 292 0.70 -11.25 -6.72
CA PRO A 292 1.48 -10.07 -7.08
C PRO A 292 0.76 -9.09 -8.04
N GLU A 293 -0.24 -9.60 -8.76
CA GLU A 293 -1.06 -8.83 -9.69
C GLU A 293 -2.30 -8.21 -9.02
N ASN A 294 -2.56 -8.50 -7.75
CA ASN A 294 -3.74 -8.04 -7.03
C ASN A 294 -3.66 -6.54 -6.68
N ARG A 295 -3.87 -5.72 -7.71
CA ARG A 295 -3.63 -4.27 -7.70
C ARG A 295 -4.88 -3.46 -8.03
N ARG A 296 -5.99 -4.12 -8.34
CA ARG A 296 -7.21 -3.49 -8.86
C ARG A 296 -8.42 -3.77 -8.00
N GLU A 297 -8.22 -3.98 -6.70
CA GLU A 297 -9.35 -4.08 -5.79
C GLU A 297 -10.19 -2.79 -5.84
N SER A 298 -11.51 -2.97 -5.82
CA SER A 298 -12.47 -1.88 -5.78
C SER A 298 -12.35 -1.08 -4.48
N VAL A 299 -12.79 0.18 -4.50
CA VAL A 299 -12.84 1.02 -3.29
C VAL A 299 -13.65 0.35 -2.18
N GLU A 300 -14.74 -0.34 -2.51
CA GLU A 300 -15.56 -1.07 -1.53
C GLU A 300 -14.79 -2.22 -0.88
N ALA A 301 -14.08 -3.02 -1.68
CA ALA A 301 -13.22 -4.10 -1.18
C ALA A 301 -12.11 -3.54 -0.28
N MET A 302 -11.44 -2.47 -0.72
CA MET A 302 -10.40 -1.80 0.07
C MET A 302 -10.96 -1.27 1.40
N ARG A 303 -12.12 -0.60 1.39
CA ARG A 303 -12.80 -0.11 2.61
C ARG A 303 -13.06 -1.24 3.59
N ARG A 304 -13.62 -2.36 3.12
CA ARG A 304 -13.93 -3.53 3.95
C ARG A 304 -12.69 -4.22 4.52
N VAL A 305 -11.51 -4.04 3.91
CA VAL A 305 -10.23 -4.49 4.47
C VAL A 305 -9.74 -3.51 5.54
N VAL A 306 -9.70 -2.21 5.26
CA VAL A 306 -9.11 -1.22 6.19
C VAL A 306 -9.96 -0.96 7.44
N THR A 307 -11.26 -1.21 7.38
CA THR A 307 -12.17 -1.08 8.54
C THR A 307 -12.04 -2.23 9.54
N ARG A 308 -11.26 -3.27 9.23
CA ARG A 308 -11.08 -4.42 10.11
C ARG A 308 -10.16 -4.10 11.28
N GLU A 309 -10.71 -4.15 12.48
CA GLU A 309 -9.97 -3.93 13.73
C GLU A 309 -9.16 -5.15 14.16
N ASP A 310 -9.54 -6.35 13.70
CA ASP A 310 -8.89 -7.63 14.00
C ASP A 310 -7.58 -7.85 13.23
N LEU A 311 -7.24 -6.95 12.31
CA LEU A 311 -6.01 -7.03 11.51
C LEU A 311 -4.87 -6.17 12.07
N GLU A 312 -3.67 -6.76 12.05
CA GLU A 312 -2.41 -6.09 12.33
C GLU A 312 -2.10 -5.00 11.28
N LEU A 313 -1.32 -3.99 11.69
CA LEU A 313 -1.06 -2.83 10.84
C LEU A 313 -0.21 -3.19 9.61
N GLU A 314 0.84 -4.00 9.77
CA GLU A 314 1.81 -4.31 8.71
C GLU A 314 1.18 -5.03 7.48
N PRO A 315 0.32 -6.06 7.64
CA PRO A 315 -0.42 -6.64 6.51
C PRO A 315 -1.36 -5.66 5.80
N LEU A 316 -2.02 -4.77 6.56
CA LEU A 316 -2.89 -3.74 6.00
C LEU A 316 -2.11 -2.75 5.12
N VAL A 317 -0.96 -2.27 5.61
CA VAL A 317 -0.07 -1.39 4.83
C VAL A 317 0.38 -2.08 3.55
N SER A 318 0.85 -3.32 3.66
CA SER A 318 1.32 -4.12 2.53
C SER A 318 0.23 -4.27 1.46
N PHE A 319 -1.02 -4.51 1.87
CA PHE A 319 -2.15 -4.62 0.95
C PHE A 319 -2.44 -3.29 0.25
N LEU A 320 -2.44 -2.18 0.99
CA LEU A 320 -2.70 -0.84 0.44
C LEU A 320 -1.62 -0.40 -0.55
N GLU A 321 -0.34 -0.64 -0.25
CA GLU A 321 0.78 -0.31 -1.14
C GLU A 321 0.68 -1.04 -2.48
N GLN A 322 0.19 -2.29 -2.49
CA GLN A 322 -0.02 -3.07 -3.71
C GLN A 322 -1.08 -2.47 -4.63
N GLN A 323 -2.11 -1.80 -4.09
CA GLN A 323 -3.24 -1.30 -4.88
C GLN A 323 -2.85 -0.13 -5.80
N SER A 324 -3.42 -0.09 -6.99
CA SER A 324 -3.27 1.04 -7.93
C SER A 324 -4.26 2.18 -7.66
N THR A 325 -5.39 1.86 -7.05
CA THR A 325 -6.44 2.80 -6.66
C THR A 325 -6.15 3.39 -5.28
N SER A 326 -6.52 4.65 -5.06
CA SER A 326 -6.49 5.30 -3.75
C SER A 326 -7.88 5.30 -3.12
N LEU A 327 -7.95 5.35 -1.79
CA LEU A 327 -9.22 5.57 -1.09
C LEU A 327 -9.71 6.99 -1.39
N PRO A 328 -11.01 7.21 -1.66
CA PRO A 328 -11.50 8.53 -2.02
C PRO A 328 -11.68 9.46 -0.82
N SER A 329 -11.93 8.92 0.37
CA SER A 329 -12.07 9.69 1.60
C SER A 329 -11.59 8.92 2.83
N LEU A 330 -11.28 9.65 3.90
CA LEU A 330 -10.98 9.10 5.22
C LEU A 330 -12.24 8.61 5.97
N ASP A 331 -13.43 8.75 5.40
CA ASP A 331 -14.66 8.27 6.02
C ASP A 331 -14.55 6.77 6.33
N ASP A 332 -14.95 6.38 7.53
CA ASP A 332 -14.88 5.00 8.05
C ASP A 332 -13.47 4.39 8.09
N VAL A 333 -12.41 5.15 7.80
CA VAL A 333 -11.03 4.69 7.95
C VAL A 333 -10.60 4.87 9.41
N PRO A 334 -10.10 3.83 10.09
CA PRO A 334 -9.59 3.95 11.45
C PRO A 334 -8.40 4.92 11.54
N ASP A 335 -8.36 5.77 12.57
CA ASP A 335 -7.31 6.77 12.81
C ASP A 335 -5.88 6.18 12.78
N LYS A 336 -5.71 4.91 13.19
CA LYS A 336 -4.42 4.19 13.15
C LYS A 336 -3.80 4.12 11.75
N LEU A 337 -4.59 4.30 10.68
CA LEU A 337 -4.16 4.24 9.29
C LEU A 337 -3.99 5.61 8.62
N HIS A 338 -4.47 6.69 9.23
CA HIS A 338 -4.52 7.99 8.54
C HIS A 338 -3.12 8.49 8.15
N VAL A 339 -2.15 8.47 9.08
CA VAL A 339 -0.77 8.88 8.78
C VAL A 339 -0.20 8.04 7.64
N THR A 340 -0.32 6.72 7.76
CA THR A 340 0.15 5.77 6.76
C THR A 340 -0.39 6.10 5.37
N LEU A 341 -1.70 6.32 5.23
CA LEU A 341 -2.33 6.60 3.93
C LEU A 341 -1.74 7.82 3.23
N PHE A 342 -1.37 8.86 3.98
CA PHE A 342 -0.69 10.04 3.44
C PHE A 342 0.76 9.74 3.08
N GLU A 343 1.49 8.98 3.91
CA GLU A 343 2.88 8.58 3.65
C GLU A 343 3.02 7.70 2.39
N ILE A 344 2.12 6.74 2.19
CA ILE A 344 2.14 5.84 1.02
C ILE A 344 1.32 6.37 -0.17
N GLY A 345 0.69 7.54 -0.03
CA GLY A 345 -0.10 8.19 -1.08
C GLY A 345 -1.33 7.39 -1.55
N LYS A 346 -1.99 6.64 -0.64
CA LYS A 346 -3.17 5.80 -0.93
C LYS A 346 -4.50 6.44 -0.54
N ILE A 347 -4.53 7.76 -0.44
CA ILE A 347 -5.72 8.59 -0.27
C ILE A 347 -5.78 9.57 -1.44
N ASP A 348 -6.99 9.84 -1.95
CA ASP A 348 -7.16 10.78 -3.06
C ASP A 348 -6.67 12.18 -2.63
N PRO A 349 -5.85 12.85 -3.47
CA PRO A 349 -5.30 14.18 -3.19
C PRO A 349 -6.36 15.26 -3.36
N THR A 350 -7.21 15.42 -2.35
CA THR A 350 -8.25 16.45 -2.27
C THR A 350 -8.02 17.36 -1.07
N TRP A 351 -8.48 18.61 -1.14
CA TRP A 351 -8.39 19.53 0.00
C TRP A 351 -9.27 19.06 1.16
N GLU A 352 -10.39 18.41 0.87
CA GLU A 352 -11.29 17.79 1.83
C GLU A 352 -10.57 16.71 2.64
N ASN A 353 -9.78 15.84 1.99
CA ASN A 353 -9.00 14.81 2.68
C ASN A 353 -7.86 15.41 3.50
N CYS A 354 -7.14 16.41 2.96
CA CYS A 354 -6.10 17.12 3.71
C CYS A 354 -6.67 17.78 4.99
N LEU A 355 -7.85 18.37 4.87
CA LEU A 355 -8.54 19.03 5.98
C LEU A 355 -9.08 18.02 6.99
N ALA A 356 -9.64 16.89 6.53
CA ALA A 356 -10.07 15.79 7.39
C ALA A 356 -8.88 15.23 8.19
N PHE A 357 -7.73 15.01 7.53
CA PHE A 357 -6.51 14.54 8.19
C PHE A 357 -5.99 15.54 9.24
N GLN A 358 -6.00 16.84 8.93
CA GLN A 358 -5.57 17.88 9.88
C GLN A 358 -6.44 17.94 11.15
N ARG A 359 -7.70 17.50 11.06
CA ARG A 359 -8.64 17.47 12.19
C ARG A 359 -8.62 16.15 12.96
N GLY A 360 -8.03 15.09 12.40
CA GLY A 360 -7.92 13.78 13.02
C GLY A 360 -6.97 13.77 14.22
N GLU A 361 -7.17 12.83 15.15
CA GLU A 361 -6.33 12.71 16.36
C GLU A 361 -4.89 12.33 16.02
N SER A 362 -4.70 11.59 14.93
CA SER A 362 -3.41 11.14 14.42
C SER A 362 -2.73 12.13 13.48
N TYR A 363 -3.14 13.41 13.45
CA TYR A 363 -2.56 14.40 12.55
C TYR A 363 -1.03 14.49 12.69
N ASN A 364 -0.34 14.44 11.56
CA ASN A 364 1.09 14.64 11.46
C ASN A 364 1.42 15.66 10.35
N ALA A 365 2.06 16.77 10.75
CA ALA A 365 2.40 17.87 9.85
C ALA A 365 3.46 17.50 8.80
N ASP A 366 4.42 16.65 9.16
CA ASP A 366 5.48 16.19 8.26
C ASP A 366 4.88 15.25 7.20
N ALA A 367 4.03 14.30 7.60
CA ALA A 367 3.34 13.40 6.68
C ALA A 367 2.45 14.17 5.68
N LEU A 368 1.72 15.20 6.14
CA LEU A 368 0.93 16.06 5.25
C LEU A 368 1.83 16.87 4.30
N THR A 369 2.96 17.37 4.78
CA THR A 369 3.93 18.09 3.94
C THR A 369 4.50 17.18 2.85
N ASP A 370 4.92 15.97 3.21
CA ASP A 370 5.48 15.00 2.28
C ASP A 370 4.46 14.58 1.23
N PHE A 371 3.21 14.32 1.64
CA PHE A 371 2.10 14.04 0.74
C PHE A 371 1.87 15.20 -0.26
N LEU A 372 1.84 16.45 0.23
CA LEU A 372 1.67 17.65 -0.58
C LEU A 372 2.88 17.93 -1.51
N ASN A 373 4.05 17.39 -1.21
CA ASN A 373 5.22 17.48 -2.08
C ASN A 373 5.25 16.42 -3.19
N GLY A 374 4.37 15.42 -3.17
CA GLY A 374 4.30 14.39 -4.21
C GLY A 374 3.83 14.94 -5.56
N ASP A 375 4.51 14.55 -6.64
CA ASP A 375 4.19 15.01 -8.01
C ASP A 375 2.73 14.76 -8.40
N ALA A 376 2.18 13.59 -8.03
CA ALA A 376 0.78 13.24 -8.29
C ALA A 376 -0.18 14.15 -7.52
N THR A 377 0.14 14.46 -6.26
CA THR A 377 -0.64 15.37 -5.41
C THR A 377 -0.62 16.79 -5.96
N ILE A 378 0.56 17.30 -6.34
CA ILE A 378 0.71 18.61 -6.96
C ILE A 378 -0.12 18.68 -8.25
N ALA A 379 -0.05 17.65 -9.10
CA ALA A 379 -0.80 17.61 -10.35
C ALA A 379 -2.32 17.63 -10.12
N ALA A 380 -2.80 16.91 -9.09
CA ALA A 380 -4.23 16.81 -8.80
C ALA A 380 -4.81 18.05 -8.11
N LEU A 381 -4.07 18.68 -7.19
CA LEU A 381 -4.56 19.84 -6.44
C LEU A 381 -4.33 21.18 -7.15
N ARG A 382 -3.41 21.25 -8.12
CA ARG A 382 -3.09 22.50 -8.83
C ARG A 382 -4.32 23.09 -9.51
N GLY A 383 -4.64 24.33 -9.14
CA GLY A 383 -5.76 25.08 -9.72
C GLY A 383 -7.13 24.72 -9.15
N HIS A 384 -7.20 23.76 -8.22
CA HIS A 384 -8.42 23.50 -7.45
C HIS A 384 -8.48 24.46 -6.25
N PRO A 385 -9.53 25.29 -6.13
CA PRO A 385 -9.63 26.24 -5.03
C PRO A 385 -9.67 25.52 -3.69
N MET A 386 -8.96 26.07 -2.70
CA MET A 386 -9.11 25.61 -1.33
C MET A 386 -10.50 25.97 -0.80
N PRO A 387 -11.11 25.13 0.06
CA PRO A 387 -12.35 25.49 0.71
C PRO A 387 -12.18 26.80 1.49
N ASP A 388 -13.14 27.72 1.38
CA ASP A 388 -13.10 29.04 2.03
C ASP A 388 -13.84 29.07 3.38
N GLU A 389 -14.51 27.98 3.77
CA GLU A 389 -15.24 27.96 5.04
C GLU A 389 -14.30 28.24 6.23
N PRO A 390 -14.81 28.80 7.34
CA PRO A 390 -14.02 29.13 8.52
C PRO A 390 -13.19 27.95 9.03
N GLU A 391 -13.73 26.74 8.92
CA GLU A 391 -13.12 25.52 9.39
C GLU A 391 -11.96 25.05 8.50
N ALA A 392 -11.83 25.57 7.27
CA ALA A 392 -10.71 25.32 6.36
C ALA A 392 -9.57 26.35 6.53
N ARG A 393 -9.72 27.32 7.43
CA ARG A 393 -8.66 28.30 7.73
C ARG A 393 -7.34 27.64 8.11
N SER A 394 -7.38 26.53 8.84
CA SER A 394 -6.19 25.81 9.29
C SER A 394 -5.35 25.23 8.16
N ILE A 395 -5.98 24.75 7.08
CA ILE A 395 -5.23 24.20 5.93
C ILE A 395 -4.66 25.32 5.06
N ARG A 396 -5.39 26.43 4.93
CA ARG A 396 -4.91 27.64 4.24
C ARG A 396 -3.69 28.24 4.95
N GLU A 397 -3.77 28.40 6.27
CA GLU A 397 -2.65 28.85 7.10
C GLU A 397 -1.47 27.87 7.05
N PHE A 398 -1.74 26.56 7.10
CA PHE A 398 -0.71 25.53 6.98
C PHE A 398 0.09 25.69 5.69
N VAL A 399 -0.58 25.69 4.52
CA VAL A 399 0.12 25.84 3.24
C VAL A 399 0.85 27.18 3.14
N PHE A 400 0.21 28.27 3.58
CA PHE A 400 0.78 29.61 3.50
C PHE A 400 2.09 29.76 4.29
N GLU A 401 2.17 29.15 5.47
CA GLU A 401 3.32 29.22 6.39
C GLU A 401 4.35 28.09 6.21
N ASN A 402 4.09 27.11 5.35
CA ASN A 402 4.93 25.91 5.24
C ASN A 402 6.18 26.15 4.38
N ASP A 403 7.35 26.26 5.04
CA ASP A 403 8.65 26.43 4.38
C ASP A 403 9.28 25.12 3.87
N THR A 404 8.78 23.95 4.26
CA THR A 404 9.28 22.64 3.82
C THR A 404 8.64 22.15 2.52
N LEU A 405 7.53 22.74 2.07
CA LEU A 405 7.02 22.55 0.71
C LEU A 405 8.09 22.89 -0.34
N SER A 406 8.19 22.11 -1.41
CA SER A 406 9.00 22.47 -2.57
C SER A 406 8.50 23.76 -3.21
N ASP A 407 9.36 24.48 -3.94
CA ASP A 407 8.98 25.71 -4.62
C ASP A 407 7.82 25.49 -5.62
N ASP A 408 7.82 24.34 -6.30
CA ASP A 408 6.79 23.96 -7.27
C ASP A 408 5.44 23.65 -6.60
N ALA A 409 5.46 22.94 -5.46
CA ALA A 409 4.26 22.68 -4.66
C ALA A 409 3.71 23.98 -4.08
N TYR A 410 4.57 24.80 -3.48
CA TYR A 410 4.17 26.08 -2.90
C TYR A 410 3.53 26.99 -3.94
N ASP A 411 4.16 27.18 -5.11
CA ASP A 411 3.58 27.97 -6.21
C ASP A 411 2.23 27.43 -6.67
N ALA A 412 2.05 26.10 -6.74
CA ALA A 412 0.78 25.48 -7.13
C ALA A 412 -0.34 25.78 -6.13
N TYR A 413 -0.04 25.70 -4.83
CA TYR A 413 -1.07 25.75 -3.80
C TYR A 413 -1.41 27.18 -3.35
N VAL A 414 -0.46 28.12 -3.33
CA VAL A 414 -0.78 29.50 -2.95
C VAL A 414 -1.73 30.19 -3.94
N GLN A 415 -1.73 29.78 -5.21
CA GLN A 415 -2.74 30.21 -6.18
C GLN A 415 -4.15 29.73 -5.84
N SER A 416 -4.25 28.62 -5.11
CA SER A 416 -5.51 28.00 -4.71
C SER A 416 -6.14 28.69 -3.49
N LEU A 417 -5.43 29.59 -2.82
CA LEU A 417 -5.95 30.36 -1.67
C LEU A 417 -7.04 31.36 -2.08
N GLN A 418 -7.01 31.88 -3.32
CA GLN A 418 -8.00 32.82 -3.87
C GLN A 418 -8.21 34.15 -3.09
N TYR A 419 -7.38 34.47 -2.10
CA TYR A 419 -7.38 35.77 -1.40
C TYR A 419 -5.98 36.39 -1.38
N LYS A 420 -5.93 37.72 -1.23
CA LYS A 420 -4.68 38.43 -0.92
C LYS A 420 -4.49 38.47 0.60
N SER A 421 -3.34 38.04 1.07
CA SER A 421 -2.98 38.13 2.49
C SER A 421 -2.59 39.56 2.86
N GLU A 422 -3.00 40.02 4.04
CA GLU A 422 -2.56 41.32 4.58
C GLU A 422 -1.11 41.31 5.08
N VAL A 423 -0.54 40.12 5.28
CA VAL A 423 0.81 39.92 5.82
C VAL A 423 1.58 38.86 5.03
N PHE A 424 2.91 38.99 4.98
CA PHE A 424 3.78 37.88 4.56
C PHE A 424 3.77 36.75 5.60
N PRO A 425 4.02 35.50 5.19
CA PRO A 425 4.19 34.41 6.13
C PRO A 425 5.39 34.69 7.05
N LYS A 426 5.32 34.18 8.26
CA LYS A 426 6.37 34.36 9.28
C LYS A 426 7.54 33.40 9.08
N SER A 427 7.25 32.20 8.57
CA SER A 427 8.20 31.08 8.62
C SER A 427 8.85 30.75 7.28
N VAL A 428 8.41 31.36 6.16
CA VAL A 428 8.91 31.00 4.82
C VAL A 428 10.17 31.76 4.42
N GLY A 429 11.02 31.12 3.62
CA GLY A 429 12.22 31.69 3.06
C GLY A 429 11.99 32.63 1.87
N ALA A 430 13.07 33.26 1.41
CA ALA A 430 13.04 34.27 0.35
C ALA A 430 12.50 33.76 -1.01
N GLY A 431 12.68 32.47 -1.32
CA GLY A 431 12.16 31.86 -2.55
C GLY A 431 10.63 31.90 -2.60
N LYS A 432 9.98 31.54 -1.50
CA LYS A 432 8.51 31.55 -1.35
C LYS A 432 7.95 32.96 -1.27
N MET A 433 8.63 33.86 -0.56
CA MET A 433 8.27 35.29 -0.58
C MET A 433 8.30 35.85 -2.01
N LYS A 434 9.29 35.44 -2.83
CA LYS A 434 9.36 35.81 -4.25
C LYS A 434 8.17 35.28 -5.04
N THR A 435 7.73 34.05 -4.80
CA THR A 435 6.51 33.50 -5.40
C THR A 435 5.28 34.35 -5.06
N LEU A 436 5.09 34.69 -3.80
CA LEU A 436 3.96 35.53 -3.35
C LEU A 436 3.95 36.92 -4.00
N VAL A 437 5.13 37.56 -4.10
CA VAL A 437 5.29 38.87 -4.76
C VAL A 437 4.97 38.78 -6.25
N ASN A 438 5.50 37.78 -6.95
CA ASN A 438 5.28 37.60 -8.39
C ASN A 438 3.83 37.29 -8.73
N ARG A 439 3.10 36.63 -7.82
CA ARG A 439 1.69 36.26 -7.97
C ARG A 439 0.73 37.33 -7.42
N GLU A 440 1.25 38.44 -6.88
CA GLU A 440 0.47 39.54 -6.29
C GLU A 440 -0.50 39.11 -5.17
N LEU A 441 -0.08 38.12 -4.37
CA LEU A 441 -0.92 37.49 -3.33
C LEU A 441 -0.82 38.17 -1.95
N VAL A 442 -0.05 39.25 -1.83
CA VAL A 442 0.09 40.03 -0.58
C VAL A 442 -0.34 41.47 -0.85
N VAL A 443 -1.17 42.00 0.03
CA VAL A 443 -1.62 43.41 -0.01
C VAL A 443 -0.43 44.30 0.29
N PHE A 444 -0.25 45.35 -0.52
CA PHE A 444 0.83 46.30 -0.32
C PHE A 444 0.55 47.22 0.88
N SER A 445 1.57 47.39 1.73
CA SER A 445 1.60 48.35 2.83
C SER A 445 3.05 48.64 3.23
N ALA A 446 3.29 49.74 3.96
CA ALA A 446 4.62 50.02 4.51
C ALA A 446 5.12 48.88 5.41
N GLU A 447 4.23 48.25 6.19
CA GLU A 447 4.54 47.11 7.05
C GLU A 447 4.96 45.87 6.22
N THR A 448 4.21 45.51 5.18
CA THR A 448 4.55 44.34 4.34
C THR A 448 5.81 44.57 3.52
N LEU A 449 6.09 45.80 3.09
CA LEU A 449 7.35 46.16 2.46
C LEU A 449 8.53 46.01 3.42
N SER A 450 8.38 46.44 4.69
CA SER A 450 9.44 46.33 5.69
C SER A 450 9.88 44.88 5.95
N ARG A 451 8.99 43.89 5.75
CA ARG A 451 9.32 42.45 5.84
C ARG A 451 10.31 41.98 4.77
N LEU A 452 10.48 42.75 3.70
CA LEU A 452 11.39 42.46 2.60
C LEU A 452 12.71 43.23 2.69
N ALA A 453 13.00 43.92 3.81
CA ALA A 453 14.19 44.72 3.99
C ALA A 453 15.50 43.93 3.76
N ASP A 454 15.54 42.66 4.17
CA ASP A 454 16.70 41.77 3.98
C ASP A 454 16.90 41.34 2.51
N SER A 455 15.93 41.62 1.63
CA SER A 455 15.99 41.30 0.19
C SER A 455 15.58 42.50 -0.67
N PRO A 456 16.48 43.49 -0.88
CA PRO A 456 16.16 44.70 -1.62
C PRO A 456 15.66 44.45 -3.05
N ALA A 457 16.17 43.41 -3.73
CA ALA A 457 15.72 43.06 -5.07
C ALA A 457 14.25 42.61 -5.08
N LEU A 458 13.82 41.89 -4.03
CA LEU A 458 12.45 41.44 -3.89
C LEU A 458 11.53 42.60 -3.49
N GLY A 459 11.97 43.47 -2.58
CA GLY A 459 11.22 44.68 -2.24
C GLY A 459 10.99 45.59 -3.44
N VAL A 460 12.02 45.79 -4.30
CA VAL A 460 11.86 46.55 -5.55
C VAL A 460 10.85 45.89 -6.50
N ALA A 461 10.85 44.55 -6.60
CA ALA A 461 9.85 43.84 -7.39
C ALA A 461 8.42 44.00 -6.80
N PHE A 462 8.30 43.98 -5.48
CA PHE A 462 7.02 44.16 -4.79
C PHE A 462 6.45 45.57 -5.00
N VAL A 463 7.28 46.60 -4.88
CA VAL A 463 6.90 47.99 -5.20
C VAL A 463 6.56 48.14 -6.68
N LYS A 464 7.35 47.53 -7.58
CA LYS A 464 7.07 47.58 -9.02
C LYS A 464 5.68 47.03 -9.35
N ASN A 465 5.29 45.92 -8.73
CA ASN A 465 4.00 45.27 -8.96
C ASN A 465 2.82 46.05 -8.34
N ASN A 466 3.08 46.93 -7.34
CA ASN A 466 2.06 47.68 -6.60
C ASN A 466 2.42 49.18 -6.56
N ILE A 467 2.80 49.73 -7.73
CA ILE A 467 3.39 51.07 -7.81
C ILE A 467 2.41 52.17 -7.41
N ASP A 468 1.12 51.99 -7.70
CA ASP A 468 0.10 52.97 -7.38
C ASP A 468 -0.14 53.04 -5.87
N GLU A 469 -0.28 51.87 -5.22
CA GLU A 469 -0.40 51.75 -3.77
C GLU A 469 0.84 52.29 -3.05
N PHE A 470 2.03 51.98 -3.55
CA PHE A 470 3.27 52.53 -3.00
C PHE A 470 3.28 54.06 -3.00
N LEU A 471 2.88 54.68 -4.10
CA LEU A 471 2.90 56.15 -4.22
C LEU A 471 1.86 56.85 -3.32
N GLU A 472 0.89 56.12 -2.77
CA GLU A 472 -0.05 56.64 -1.77
C GLU A 472 0.52 56.63 -0.35
N VAL A 473 1.37 55.66 -0.01
CA VAL A 473 1.94 55.46 1.34
C VAL A 473 3.45 55.66 1.41
N GLN A 474 4.04 56.28 0.39
CA GLN A 474 5.48 56.41 0.24
C GLN A 474 6.15 57.06 1.47
N ASP A 475 5.54 58.10 2.04
CA ASP A 475 6.08 58.83 3.19
C ASP A 475 6.12 57.99 4.48
N GLU A 476 5.40 56.87 4.52
CA GLU A 476 5.38 55.92 5.63
C GLU A 476 6.45 54.82 5.48
N CYS A 477 7.07 54.70 4.30
CA CYS A 477 8.05 53.67 4.00
C CYS A 477 9.47 54.13 4.38
N ASP A 478 10.14 53.39 5.26
CA ASP A 478 11.55 53.62 5.61
C ASP A 478 12.47 53.01 4.54
N LEU A 479 12.74 53.78 3.49
CA LEU A 479 13.54 53.34 2.33
C LEU A 479 14.88 54.06 2.30
N ASP A 480 15.95 53.27 2.25
CA ASP A 480 17.28 53.80 2.01
C ASP A 480 17.46 54.27 0.55
N ASP A 481 18.49 55.07 0.33
CA ASP A 481 18.71 55.64 -0.99
C ASP A 481 19.13 54.61 -2.05
N ASP A 482 19.75 53.49 -1.65
CA ASP A 482 20.16 52.44 -2.57
C ASP A 482 18.93 51.70 -3.11
N PHE A 483 17.93 51.48 -2.27
CA PHE A 483 16.62 50.97 -2.64
C PHE A 483 15.92 51.93 -3.61
N MET A 484 15.89 53.22 -3.28
CA MET A 484 15.29 54.24 -4.14
C MET A 484 15.97 54.32 -5.50
N GLN A 485 17.30 54.21 -5.56
CA GLN A 485 18.04 54.13 -6.82
C GLN A 485 17.60 52.90 -7.64
N LYS A 486 17.57 51.71 -7.03
CA LYS A 486 17.13 50.48 -7.73
C LYS A 486 15.70 50.59 -8.25
N LEU A 487 14.84 51.29 -7.52
CA LEU A 487 13.46 51.55 -7.94
C LEU A 487 13.40 52.46 -9.19
N LEU A 488 14.27 53.48 -9.27
CA LEU A 488 14.37 54.33 -10.47
C LEU A 488 14.92 53.57 -11.69
N GLU A 489 15.80 52.60 -11.47
CA GLU A 489 16.32 51.68 -12.50
C GLU A 489 15.25 50.67 -12.95
N ALA A 490 14.31 50.31 -12.07
CA ALA A 490 13.23 49.38 -12.37
C ALA A 490 12.29 49.91 -13.46
N ASP A 491 11.58 48.99 -14.10
CA ASP A 491 10.63 49.29 -15.17
C ASP A 491 9.26 49.71 -14.63
N ILE A 492 9.21 50.92 -14.04
CA ILE A 492 8.00 51.50 -13.41
C ILE A 492 7.39 52.65 -14.23
N GLY A 493 7.95 52.94 -15.41
CA GLY A 493 7.53 54.06 -16.24
C GLY A 493 8.01 55.43 -15.77
N ASP A 494 8.17 56.36 -16.71
CA ASP A 494 8.77 57.67 -16.44
C ASP A 494 7.91 58.58 -15.55
N GLY A 495 6.57 58.46 -15.62
CA GLY A 495 5.66 59.20 -14.76
C GLY A 495 5.89 58.88 -13.28
N ASN A 496 6.00 57.59 -12.94
CA ASN A 496 6.25 57.14 -11.58
C ASN A 496 7.67 57.48 -11.12
N ARG A 497 8.69 57.36 -12.00
CA ARG A 497 10.06 57.82 -11.70
C ARG A 497 10.09 59.29 -11.29
N LEU A 498 9.34 60.17 -11.99
CA LEU A 498 9.27 61.59 -11.64
C LEU A 498 8.57 61.85 -10.30
N ARG A 499 7.51 61.09 -9.97
CA ARG A 499 6.83 61.19 -8.67
C ARG A 499 7.78 60.82 -7.52
N ILE A 500 8.52 59.72 -7.67
CA ILE A 500 9.53 59.27 -6.70
C ILE A 500 10.64 60.31 -6.55
N LEU A 501 11.15 60.87 -7.65
CA LEU A 501 12.17 61.92 -7.60
C LEU A 501 11.70 63.22 -6.92
N ALA A 502 10.41 63.52 -6.96
CA ALA A 502 9.84 64.71 -6.31
C ALA A 502 9.91 64.64 -4.77
N THR A 503 10.04 63.43 -4.22
CA THR A 503 10.02 63.15 -2.78
C THR A 503 11.40 62.75 -2.21
N MET A 504 12.36 62.38 -3.05
CA MET A 504 13.70 62.02 -2.58
C MET A 504 14.44 63.23 -1.99
N ASP A 505 15.30 63.01 -0.99
CA ASP A 505 16.26 64.03 -0.55
C ASP A 505 17.37 64.17 -1.60
N ILE A 506 17.53 65.39 -2.07
CA ILE A 506 18.29 65.76 -3.26
C ILE A 506 19.74 66.10 -2.93
N GLY A 507 20.04 66.39 -1.65
CA GLY A 507 21.41 66.57 -1.17
C GLY A 507 22.30 65.35 -1.45
N ILE A 508 21.68 64.19 -1.65
CA ILE A 508 22.27 62.87 -1.85
C ILE A 508 22.91 62.72 -3.24
N PHE A 509 22.50 63.51 -4.24
CA PHE A 509 23.11 63.43 -5.58
C PHE A 509 24.53 64.00 -5.64
N THR A 510 24.92 64.81 -4.66
CA THR A 510 26.23 65.48 -4.63
C THR A 510 27.39 64.52 -4.35
N SER A 511 27.13 63.38 -3.70
CA SER A 511 28.15 62.40 -3.28
C SER A 511 28.22 61.16 -4.19
N LEU A 512 27.21 60.87 -5.02
CA LEU A 512 27.10 59.62 -5.78
C LEU A 512 26.86 59.86 -7.28
N ARG A 513 27.96 59.81 -8.04
CA ARG A 513 28.00 60.08 -9.49
C ARG A 513 27.03 59.21 -10.33
N ALA A 514 26.84 57.95 -9.95
CA ALA A 514 25.97 57.02 -10.68
C ALA A 514 24.48 57.43 -10.59
N ARG A 515 24.02 57.77 -9.39
CA ARG A 515 22.66 58.29 -9.16
C ARG A 515 22.41 59.57 -9.94
N ALA A 516 23.36 60.51 -9.86
CA ALA A 516 23.31 61.76 -10.61
C ALA A 516 23.18 61.54 -12.13
N ALA A 517 23.85 60.51 -12.68
CA ALA A 517 23.72 60.14 -14.08
C ALA A 517 22.33 59.58 -14.41
N LEU A 518 21.81 58.65 -13.59
CA LEU A 518 20.47 58.06 -13.76
C LEU A 518 19.37 59.14 -13.76
N VAL A 519 19.41 60.06 -12.78
CA VAL A 519 18.47 61.18 -12.72
C VAL A 519 18.59 62.07 -13.96
N GLY A 520 19.81 62.37 -14.39
CA GLY A 520 20.05 63.15 -15.60
C GLY A 520 19.47 62.51 -16.86
N GLU A 521 19.58 61.18 -17.00
CA GLU A 521 18.95 60.44 -18.09
C GLU A 521 17.42 60.55 -18.04
N ILE A 522 16.81 60.38 -16.86
CA ILE A 522 15.36 60.52 -16.67
C ILE A 522 14.89 61.93 -17.04
N LEU A 523 15.60 62.98 -16.59
CA LEU A 523 15.24 64.38 -16.87
C LEU A 523 15.36 64.75 -18.36
N VAL A 524 16.40 64.25 -19.04
CA VAL A 524 16.58 64.47 -20.47
C VAL A 524 15.51 63.73 -21.27
N ARG A 525 15.21 62.47 -20.90
CA ARG A 525 14.23 61.64 -21.58
C ARG A 525 12.80 62.19 -21.43
N THR A 526 12.42 62.56 -20.22
CA THR A 526 11.06 63.06 -19.91
C THR A 526 10.85 64.50 -20.35
N GLY A 527 11.93 65.27 -20.41
CA GLY A 527 11.83 66.67 -20.75
C GLY A 527 11.16 67.52 -19.67
N THR A 528 11.12 67.07 -18.43
CA THR A 528 10.49 67.74 -17.28
C THR A 528 11.51 68.55 -16.46
N LYS A 529 11.03 69.53 -15.69
CA LYS A 529 11.79 70.15 -14.60
C LYS A 529 11.21 69.65 -13.28
N ILE A 530 12.06 69.37 -12.31
CA ILE A 530 11.60 68.98 -10.97
C ILE A 530 11.92 70.15 -10.05
N ASP A 531 10.91 70.65 -9.35
CA ASP A 531 10.98 71.91 -8.60
C ASP A 531 11.79 71.81 -7.31
N ASN A 532 12.05 70.59 -6.83
CA ASN A 532 12.80 70.32 -5.60
C ASN A 532 14.34 70.29 -5.80
N LEU A 533 14.83 70.37 -7.05
CA LEU A 533 16.27 70.36 -7.34
C LEU A 533 16.89 71.74 -7.07
N ASP A 534 17.87 71.80 -6.16
CA ASP A 534 18.68 73.01 -5.95
C ASP A 534 19.86 73.12 -6.93
N ALA A 535 20.59 74.24 -6.90
CA ALA A 535 21.69 74.48 -7.82
C ALA A 535 22.83 73.45 -7.70
N ASP A 536 23.15 73.00 -6.48
CA ASP A 536 24.24 72.06 -6.24
C ASP A 536 23.92 70.66 -6.74
N ALA A 537 22.69 70.20 -6.53
CA ALA A 537 22.20 68.95 -7.05
C ALA A 537 22.08 68.94 -8.57
N VAL A 538 21.57 70.02 -9.17
CA VAL A 538 21.56 70.16 -10.63
C VAL A 538 22.98 70.14 -11.19
N ARG A 539 23.94 70.80 -10.53
CA ARG A 539 25.36 70.75 -10.92
C ARG A 539 25.89 69.32 -10.86
N ALA A 540 25.58 68.57 -9.80
CA ALA A 540 25.97 67.17 -9.66
C ALA A 540 25.37 66.29 -10.77
N VAL A 541 24.07 66.45 -11.06
CA VAL A 541 23.36 65.75 -12.15
C VAL A 541 23.98 66.06 -13.52
N ILE A 542 24.27 67.33 -13.83
CA ILE A 542 24.94 67.74 -15.07
C ILE A 542 26.32 67.10 -15.19
N LEU A 543 27.15 67.17 -14.14
CA LEU A 543 28.53 66.68 -14.19
C LEU A 543 28.64 65.16 -14.12
N GLY A 544 27.69 64.49 -13.48
CA GLY A 544 27.56 63.04 -13.38
C GLY A 544 27.16 62.40 -14.71
N SER A 545 26.23 63.03 -15.44
CA SER A 545 25.64 62.54 -16.68
C SER A 545 26.63 62.37 -17.83
N ARG A 546 26.36 61.40 -18.71
CA ARG A 546 27.09 61.14 -19.96
C ARG A 546 26.09 60.71 -21.05
N PRO A 547 26.43 60.81 -22.35
CA PRO A 547 27.59 61.51 -22.94
C PRO A 547 27.48 63.05 -22.81
N ALA A 548 28.45 63.79 -23.34
CA ALA A 548 28.50 65.27 -23.28
C ALA A 548 27.21 65.95 -23.79
N ALA A 549 26.53 65.34 -24.77
CA ALA A 549 25.25 65.82 -25.27
C ALA A 549 24.16 65.87 -24.18
N THR A 550 24.09 64.86 -23.29
CA THR A 550 23.17 64.82 -22.14
C THR A 550 23.46 65.97 -21.19
N GLN A 551 24.74 66.23 -20.92
CA GLN A 551 25.14 67.32 -20.03
C GLN A 551 24.78 68.69 -20.61
N ILE A 552 24.94 68.90 -21.92
CA ILE A 552 24.53 70.13 -22.60
C ILE A 552 23.00 70.28 -22.55
N SER A 553 22.23 69.21 -22.78
CA SER A 553 20.76 69.23 -22.68
C SER A 553 20.28 69.60 -21.28
N LEU A 554 20.91 69.05 -20.24
CA LEU A 554 20.62 69.40 -18.85
C LEU A 554 21.00 70.86 -18.54
N LEU A 555 22.18 71.31 -18.99
CA LEU A 555 22.62 72.68 -18.77
C LEU A 555 21.71 73.68 -19.51
N ASN A 556 21.25 73.37 -20.73
CA ASN A 556 20.24 74.18 -21.44
C ASN A 556 18.93 74.32 -20.66
N ARG A 557 18.54 73.27 -19.92
CA ARG A 557 17.30 73.24 -19.16
C ARG A 557 17.38 74.07 -17.88
N PHE A 558 18.52 73.99 -17.20
CA PHE A 558 18.70 74.53 -15.85
C PHE A 558 19.64 75.73 -15.76
N HIS A 559 20.15 76.28 -16.88
CA HIS A 559 21.13 77.37 -16.84
C HIS A 559 20.71 78.57 -15.99
N MET A 560 19.40 78.87 -15.89
CA MET A 560 18.87 80.00 -15.12
C MET A 560 19.10 79.86 -13.60
N MET A 561 19.41 78.67 -13.10
CA MET A 561 19.73 78.42 -11.69
C MET A 561 21.16 78.82 -11.32
N PHE A 562 22.02 79.02 -12.32
CA PHE A 562 23.44 79.30 -12.12
C PHE A 562 23.77 80.72 -12.54
N ASP A 563 24.61 81.42 -11.79
CA ASP A 563 25.23 82.66 -12.25
C ASP A 563 26.31 82.41 -13.32
N VAL A 564 26.92 83.49 -13.83
CA VAL A 564 27.92 83.39 -14.90
C VAL A 564 29.19 82.64 -14.45
N GLU A 565 29.62 82.82 -13.20
CA GLU A 565 30.82 82.19 -12.65
C GLU A 565 30.59 80.69 -12.45
N GLN A 566 29.43 80.32 -11.90
CA GLN A 566 29.00 78.93 -11.74
C GLN A 566 28.85 78.21 -13.08
N VAL A 567 28.27 78.86 -14.11
CA VAL A 567 28.23 78.26 -15.46
C VAL A 567 29.64 78.03 -15.99
N GLN A 568 30.56 78.99 -15.83
CA GLN A 568 31.94 78.82 -16.28
C GLN A 568 32.66 77.68 -15.54
N ASP A 569 32.43 77.50 -14.24
CA ASP A 569 32.95 76.38 -13.44
C ASP A 569 32.42 75.03 -13.95
N ILE A 570 31.11 74.93 -14.22
CA ILE A 570 30.49 73.73 -14.79
C ILE A 570 31.12 73.39 -16.14
N LEU A 571 31.29 74.37 -17.03
CA LEU A 571 31.92 74.18 -18.34
C LEU A 571 33.36 73.68 -18.23
N GLN A 572 34.14 74.19 -17.27
CA GLN A 572 35.51 73.73 -17.03
C GLN A 572 35.57 72.27 -16.54
N SER A 573 34.53 71.82 -15.85
CA SER A 573 34.41 70.45 -15.32
C SER A 573 33.80 69.44 -16.31
N MET A 574 33.34 69.91 -17.47
CA MET A 574 32.79 69.08 -18.54
C MET A 574 33.89 68.54 -19.48
N PRO A 575 33.64 67.47 -20.27
CA PRO A 575 34.62 66.95 -21.23
C PRO A 575 34.88 67.93 -22.39
N SER A 576 36.07 67.80 -23.00
CA SER A 576 36.46 68.57 -24.20
C SER A 576 35.39 68.46 -25.31
N PRO A 577 35.07 69.56 -26.02
CA PRO A 577 35.74 70.87 -26.02
C PRO A 577 35.12 71.93 -25.08
N LEU A 578 34.23 71.54 -24.17
CA LEU A 578 33.47 72.49 -23.33
C LEU A 578 34.35 73.36 -22.39
N PRO A 579 35.45 72.84 -21.78
CA PRO A 579 36.37 73.65 -20.97
C PRO A 579 37.11 74.76 -21.72
N GLU A 580 37.10 74.73 -23.07
CA GLU A 580 37.71 75.76 -23.90
C GLU A 580 36.82 77.00 -24.03
N ILE A 581 35.56 76.95 -23.59
CA ILE A 581 34.63 78.08 -23.60
C ILE A 581 34.95 79.02 -22.41
N LYS A 582 36.08 79.73 -22.52
CA LYS A 582 36.57 80.72 -21.54
C LYS A 582 37.32 81.86 -22.25
N PRO A 583 37.43 83.07 -21.65
CA PRO A 583 38.11 84.19 -22.30
C PRO A 583 39.54 83.84 -22.77
N GLY A 584 39.83 84.08 -24.05
CA GLY A 584 41.09 83.69 -24.67
C GLY A 584 41.04 83.58 -26.20
N TRP A 585 42.10 83.00 -26.77
CA TRP A 585 42.28 82.86 -28.23
C TRP A 585 41.66 81.59 -28.84
N GLY A 586 41.06 80.73 -28.00
CA GLY A 586 40.43 79.49 -28.43
C GLY A 586 39.19 79.72 -29.31
N ALA A 587 38.91 78.77 -30.20
CA ALA A 587 37.69 78.77 -31.02
C ALA A 587 37.05 77.36 -30.99
N PRO A 588 36.48 76.95 -29.84
CA PRO A 588 35.92 75.62 -29.67
C PRO A 588 34.81 75.36 -30.69
N ARG A 589 34.69 74.09 -31.09
CA ARG A 589 33.73 73.62 -32.09
C ARG A 589 32.81 72.56 -31.52
N LEU A 590 31.51 72.70 -31.76
CA LEU A 590 30.50 71.71 -31.41
C LEU A 590 29.84 71.16 -32.68
N ALA A 591 29.26 69.96 -32.62
CA ALA A 591 28.43 69.46 -33.71
C ALA A 591 27.20 70.35 -33.92
N ASN A 592 26.76 70.53 -35.16
CA ASN A 592 25.57 71.32 -35.49
C ASN A 592 24.28 70.53 -35.20
N THR A 593 23.91 70.44 -33.92
CA THR A 593 22.64 69.86 -33.44
C THR A 593 21.76 70.95 -32.83
N GLN A 594 20.44 70.73 -32.77
CA GLN A 594 19.52 71.70 -32.16
C GLN A 594 19.89 71.99 -30.70
N VAL A 595 20.21 70.95 -29.91
CA VAL A 595 20.69 71.06 -28.53
C VAL A 595 21.89 72.00 -28.42
N ASN A 596 22.88 71.87 -29.31
CA ASN A 596 24.07 72.71 -29.28
C ASN A 596 23.79 74.14 -29.79
N VAL A 597 22.84 74.33 -30.69
CA VAL A 597 22.38 75.65 -31.14
C VAL A 597 21.71 76.39 -29.98
N ASP A 598 20.81 75.74 -29.26
CA ASP A 598 20.13 76.31 -28.10
C ASP A 598 21.17 76.71 -27.04
N PHE A 599 22.14 75.83 -26.81
CA PHE A 599 23.25 76.05 -25.88
C PHE A 599 24.05 77.32 -26.18
N VAL A 600 24.60 77.45 -27.39
CA VAL A 600 25.39 78.63 -27.75
C VAL A 600 24.54 79.91 -27.83
N THR A 601 23.24 79.78 -28.07
CA THR A 601 22.32 80.91 -28.13
C THR A 601 22.14 81.56 -26.75
N TRP A 602 21.88 80.77 -25.71
CA TRP A 602 21.77 81.33 -24.35
C TRP A 602 23.13 81.70 -23.76
N LEU A 603 24.22 81.01 -24.10
CA LEU A 603 25.57 81.44 -23.70
C LEU A 603 25.88 82.86 -24.22
N LYS A 604 25.47 83.18 -25.46
CA LYS A 604 25.63 84.52 -26.03
C LYS A 604 24.73 85.54 -25.33
N SER A 605 23.46 85.21 -25.11
CA SER A 605 22.51 86.13 -24.45
C SER A 605 22.95 86.48 -23.02
N ARG A 606 23.56 85.53 -22.31
CA ARG A 606 24.13 85.71 -20.97
C ARG A 606 25.56 86.27 -20.95
N LYS A 607 26.10 86.70 -22.11
CA LYS A 607 27.45 87.28 -22.26
C LYS A 607 28.59 86.36 -21.78
N ILE A 608 28.43 85.04 -21.87
CA ILE A 608 29.48 84.06 -21.58
C ILE A 608 30.39 83.90 -22.81
N ILE A 609 29.83 84.03 -24.01
CA ILE A 609 30.57 84.05 -25.29
C ILE A 609 30.31 85.33 -26.07
N SER A 610 31.22 85.72 -26.95
CA SER A 610 31.08 86.91 -27.81
C SER A 610 30.03 86.71 -28.89
N SER A 611 30.16 85.62 -29.65
CA SER A 611 29.28 85.28 -30.77
C SER A 611 29.49 83.83 -31.19
N TRP A 612 28.68 83.32 -32.11
CA TRP A 612 28.85 82.00 -32.69
C TRP A 612 28.37 81.99 -34.15
N SER A 613 28.84 81.05 -34.96
CA SER A 613 28.44 80.88 -36.36
C SER A 613 28.37 79.41 -36.76
N LYS A 614 27.44 79.05 -37.64
CA LYS A 614 27.44 77.74 -38.32
C LYS A 614 28.53 77.74 -39.39
N VAL A 615 29.36 76.71 -39.39
CA VAL A 615 30.50 76.54 -40.32
C VAL A 615 30.30 75.23 -41.08
N LYS A 616 30.33 75.29 -42.41
CA LYS A 616 30.35 74.10 -43.27
C LYS A 616 31.80 73.66 -43.48
N GLY A 617 32.11 72.41 -43.18
CA GLY A 617 33.47 71.85 -43.30
C GLY A 617 33.51 70.52 -44.04
N VAL A 618 34.70 70.14 -44.53
CA VAL A 618 34.94 68.92 -45.33
C VAL A 618 34.67 67.62 -44.54
N PHE A 619 34.62 67.70 -43.20
CA PHE A 619 34.34 66.57 -42.30
C PHE A 619 33.03 66.74 -41.49
N GLY A 620 32.11 67.61 -41.93
CA GLY A 620 30.78 67.82 -41.33
C GLY A 620 30.47 69.27 -40.93
N ASP A 621 29.18 69.58 -40.78
CA ASP A 621 28.67 70.89 -40.34
C ASP A 621 28.85 71.07 -38.82
N GLY A 622 29.45 72.19 -38.39
CA GLY A 622 29.77 72.46 -36.98
C GLY A 622 29.42 73.89 -36.54
N ILE A 623 29.33 74.10 -35.24
CA ILE A 623 29.15 75.39 -34.60
C ILE A 623 30.52 75.88 -34.13
N ARG A 624 30.97 77.04 -34.61
CA ARG A 624 32.17 77.71 -34.12
C ARG A 624 31.78 78.78 -33.11
N ILE A 625 32.41 78.73 -31.93
CA ILE A 625 32.17 79.65 -30.82
C ILE A 625 33.29 80.69 -30.80
N TYR A 626 32.93 81.97 -30.68
CA TYR A 626 33.87 83.09 -30.52
C TYR A 626 33.81 83.62 -29.09
N LEU A 627 34.98 83.72 -28.46
CA LEU A 627 35.12 84.03 -27.04
C LEU A 627 35.50 85.51 -26.85
N PHE A 628 35.19 86.07 -25.68
CA PHE A 628 35.68 87.40 -25.32
C PHE A 628 37.21 87.35 -25.15
N ARG A 629 37.89 88.41 -25.61
CA ARG A 629 39.33 88.57 -25.40
C ARG A 629 39.55 88.94 -23.93
N LYS A 630 40.59 88.38 -23.31
CA LYS A 630 41.07 88.86 -22.01
C LYS A 630 41.55 90.31 -22.13
#